data_AF-A0A0D2X9H2-F1
#
_entry.id   AF-A0A0D2X9H2-F1
#
_cell.length_a   1.000
_cell.length_b   1.000
_cell.length_c   1.000
_cell.angle_alpha   90.00
_cell.angle_beta   90.00
_cell.angle_gamma   90.00
#
_symmetry.space_group_name_H-M   'P 1'
#
loop_
_entity.id
_entity.type
_entity.pdbx_description
1 polymer ?
#
loop_
_entity_poly.entity_id
_entity_poly.type
_entity_poly.pdbx_seq_one_letter_code
_entity_poly.pdbx_strand_id
1 'polypeptide(L)'
;MASAIKSALPTHLKPNSGDEQGNERRHGKTRSHMAFENTSTNVAAAQMRNALTNLAETVKDPEQKKLFETEMDNFFALFRRYLNDKAKGNAVDWDRIAPPAQGQVVDYEDLANTESVQFLNKLAVLKLNGGLGTSMGCVGPKSVIEVRDGMSFLDLSVRQIEYLNRTYDVNVPFILMNSFNTNDDTAAIIKKYEGHNVDILTFNQSRYPRVYKDSLLPVPKHNDSPINEWYPPGHGDVFESLYNSGILDKLLERGIEIIFLSNVDNLGAVVDLRILQHMMETNAEYIMELTNKTKADVKGGTIIDYEGSVRLLEIAQVPKEHVNEFKSIKKFKYFNTNNIWLNLKAIKRVVENDELEMEIIPNGKTIPGDKKGESDISIIQLETAVGAAIRHFNNAHGVNVPRRRFLPVKTCSDLMLVKSDLYTLKHGQLQMSAARFGDAPLIKLGGDFKKVSDFQKRIPSIPKVLELDHLTITGAVNLGRGVTLKGTVIIVATEGSTIDIPPGSILENVVVQGSLRLLEH
;
A
#
# COMPACT_ATOMS: atom_id res chain seq x y z
N MET A 1 71.10 54.73 16.63
CA MET A 1 70.85 54.03 17.90
C MET A 1 70.80 52.53 17.62
N ALA A 2 71.96 51.91 17.56
CA ALA A 2 72.10 50.47 17.62
C ALA A 2 72.01 50.04 19.09
N SER A 3 71.28 48.96 19.37
CA SER A 3 71.30 48.12 20.58
C SER A 3 69.87 47.66 20.89
N ALA A 4 69.52 46.44 21.24
CA ALA A 4 70.17 45.13 21.23
C ALA A 4 69.10 44.19 21.84
N ILE A 5 69.22 42.89 21.55
CA ILE A 5 68.89 41.79 22.49
C ILE A 5 67.39 41.49 22.73
N LYS A 6 67.00 40.40 22.07
CA LYS A 6 66.08 39.36 22.57
C LYS A 6 66.31 39.03 24.06
N SER A 7 65.26 39.02 24.87
CA SER A 7 65.03 38.00 25.91
C SER A 7 63.58 38.16 26.38
N ALA A 8 62.70 37.22 26.06
CA ALA A 8 62.43 36.00 26.80
C ALA A 8 61.01 36.11 27.37
N LEU A 9 60.04 35.46 26.72
CA LEU A 9 58.85 34.87 27.35
C LEU A 9 58.20 33.88 26.35
N PRO A 10 57.65 32.74 26.82
CA PRO A 10 57.38 31.58 25.98
C PRO A 10 56.15 31.66 25.05
N THR A 11 56.18 30.88 23.98
CA THR A 11 55.26 30.83 22.83
C THR A 11 53.84 30.31 23.06
N HIS A 12 53.40 30.05 24.31
CA HIS A 12 52.12 29.39 24.59
C HIS A 12 50.98 30.33 25.06
N LEU A 13 51.17 31.66 25.02
CA LEU A 13 50.18 32.63 25.51
C LEU A 13 49.85 33.76 24.51
N LYS A 14 50.06 33.58 23.20
CA LYS A 14 49.52 34.51 22.20
C LYS A 14 48.21 33.99 21.60
N PRO A 15 47.10 34.75 21.68
CA PRO A 15 45.84 34.38 21.07
C PRO A 15 45.94 34.60 19.55
N ASN A 16 45.75 33.55 18.76
CA ASN A 16 45.69 33.69 17.31
C ASN A 16 44.25 34.05 16.91
N SER A 17 44.11 35.27 16.41
CA SER A 17 42.97 35.76 15.63
C SER A 17 43.08 35.20 14.21
N GLY A 18 41.98 34.67 13.66
CA GLY A 18 41.95 34.17 12.29
C GLY A 18 40.70 33.35 11.96
N ASP A 19 39.77 34.04 11.32
CA ASP A 19 38.76 33.61 10.33
C ASP A 19 37.71 32.54 10.68
N GLU A 20 36.49 33.05 10.80
CA GLU A 20 35.21 32.33 10.71
C GLU A 20 35.05 31.68 9.33
N GLN A 21 35.23 30.36 9.26
CA GLN A 21 34.52 29.50 8.32
C GLN A 21 33.86 28.38 9.13
N GLY A 22 32.55 28.51 9.32
CA GLY A 22 31.70 27.51 9.95
C GLY A 22 31.64 26.24 9.11
N ASN A 23 32.58 25.34 9.36
CA ASN A 23 32.54 23.97 8.87
C ASN A 23 31.83 23.12 9.93
N GLU A 24 30.54 22.86 9.75
CA GLU A 24 29.79 21.92 10.58
C GLU A 24 30.42 20.52 10.46
N ARG A 25 31.28 20.19 11.42
CA ARG A 25 31.81 18.85 11.60
C ARG A 25 30.65 17.91 11.96
N ARG A 26 30.14 17.17 10.97
CA ARG A 26 29.35 15.95 11.22
C ARG A 26 30.18 15.03 12.14
N HIS A 27 29.77 14.92 13.40
CA HIS A 27 30.33 13.94 14.32
C HIS A 27 29.99 12.54 13.82
N GLY A 28 30.93 11.89 13.13
CA GLY A 28 30.88 10.45 12.91
C GLY A 28 30.88 9.72 14.25
N LYS A 29 30.01 8.72 14.43
CA LYS A 29 29.96 7.88 15.64
C LYS A 29 31.37 7.36 15.98
N THR A 30 31.80 7.47 17.22
CA THR A 30 33.10 6.93 17.68
C THR A 30 33.11 5.40 17.60
N ARG A 31 34.29 4.79 17.38
CA ARG A 31 34.45 3.31 17.31
C ARG A 31 33.88 2.59 18.55
N SER A 32 33.95 3.21 19.72
CA SER A 32 33.36 2.70 20.97
C SER A 32 31.83 2.72 20.95
N HIS A 33 31.20 3.75 20.37
CA HIS A 33 29.76 3.84 20.23
C HIS A 33 29.21 2.79 19.24
N MET A 34 29.94 2.54 18.14
CA MET A 34 29.60 1.47 17.19
C MET A 34 29.76 0.07 17.79
N ALA A 35 30.81 -0.17 18.58
CA ALA A 35 30.99 -1.45 19.28
C ALA A 35 29.89 -1.72 20.33
N PHE A 36 29.47 -0.68 21.06
CA PHE A 36 28.37 -0.78 22.01
C PHE A 36 27.01 -1.04 21.34
N GLU A 37 26.69 -0.33 20.24
CA GLU A 37 25.49 -0.58 19.44
C GLU A 37 25.47 -1.97 18.80
N ASN A 38 26.62 -2.47 18.33
CA ASN A 38 26.73 -3.84 17.80
C ASN A 38 26.54 -4.92 18.89
N THR A 39 26.95 -4.63 20.12
CA THR A 39 26.78 -5.58 21.24
C THR A 39 25.32 -5.61 21.71
N SER A 40 24.67 -4.45 21.82
CA SER A 40 23.25 -4.36 22.23
C SER A 40 22.29 -4.95 21.19
N THR A 41 22.57 -4.77 19.90
CA THR A 41 21.79 -5.39 18.81
C THR A 41 21.90 -6.92 18.82
N ASN A 42 23.09 -7.48 19.05
CA ASN A 42 23.28 -8.93 19.16
C ASN A 42 22.55 -9.53 20.37
N VAL A 43 22.55 -8.84 21.52
CA VAL A 43 21.81 -9.28 22.72
C VAL A 43 20.29 -9.26 22.47
N ALA A 44 19.77 -8.19 21.87
CA ALA A 44 18.36 -8.09 21.52
C ALA A 44 17.92 -9.18 20.53
N ALA A 45 18.75 -9.48 19.53
CA ALA A 45 18.50 -10.57 18.59
C ALA A 45 18.49 -11.94 19.30
N ALA A 46 19.43 -12.22 20.19
CA ALA A 46 19.45 -13.48 20.95
C ALA A 46 18.21 -13.64 21.85
N GLN A 47 17.79 -12.57 22.53
CA GLN A 47 16.57 -12.57 23.35
C GLN A 47 15.32 -12.81 22.51
N MET A 48 15.21 -12.16 21.34
CA MET A 48 14.12 -12.39 20.40
C MET A 48 14.10 -13.85 19.93
N ARG A 49 15.25 -14.41 19.54
CA ARG A 49 15.35 -15.80 19.08
C ARG A 49 14.82 -16.77 20.14
N ASN A 50 15.26 -16.62 21.39
CA ASN A 50 14.80 -17.47 22.49
C ASN A 50 13.29 -17.33 22.73
N ALA A 51 12.75 -16.11 22.65
CA ALA A 51 11.32 -15.88 22.82
C ALA A 51 10.49 -16.53 21.70
N LEU A 52 10.95 -16.46 20.45
CA LEU A 52 10.29 -17.09 19.31
C LEU A 52 10.38 -18.63 19.36
N THR A 53 11.50 -19.19 19.80
CA THR A 53 11.63 -20.65 20.03
C THR A 53 10.64 -21.11 21.09
N ASN A 54 10.58 -20.43 22.23
CA ASN A 54 9.61 -20.75 23.29
C ASN A 54 8.17 -20.64 22.79
N LEU A 55 7.88 -19.67 21.92
CA LEU A 55 6.57 -19.49 21.30
C LEU A 55 6.22 -20.66 20.38
N ALA A 56 7.17 -21.12 19.55
CA ALA A 56 6.98 -22.28 18.66
C ALA A 56 6.81 -23.60 19.43
N GLU A 57 7.43 -23.75 20.60
CA GLU A 57 7.22 -24.90 21.49
C GLU A 57 5.79 -25.01 22.05
N THR A 58 5.02 -23.92 22.03
CA THR A 58 3.60 -23.96 22.46
C THR A 58 2.68 -24.67 21.46
N VAL A 59 3.13 -24.89 20.23
CA VAL A 59 2.35 -25.56 19.18
C VAL A 59 2.45 -27.08 19.35
N LYS A 60 1.30 -27.72 19.59
CA LYS A 60 1.22 -29.17 19.85
C LYS A 60 1.23 -30.02 18.59
N ASP A 61 0.63 -29.52 17.52
CA ASP A 61 0.51 -30.25 16.26
C ASP A 61 1.83 -30.16 15.44
N PRO A 62 2.46 -31.28 15.06
CA PRO A 62 3.76 -31.27 14.37
C PRO A 62 3.76 -30.55 13.01
N GLU A 63 2.67 -30.67 12.24
CA GLU A 63 2.58 -30.02 10.91
C GLU A 63 2.42 -28.51 11.06
N GLN A 64 1.49 -28.06 11.90
CA GLN A 64 1.33 -26.64 12.23
C GLN A 64 2.59 -26.06 12.87
N LYS A 65 3.29 -26.84 13.70
CA LYS A 65 4.54 -26.41 14.32
C LYS A 65 5.60 -26.09 13.28
N LYS A 66 5.79 -26.94 12.26
CA LYS A 66 6.76 -26.70 11.18
C LYS A 66 6.46 -25.43 10.38
N LEU A 67 5.18 -25.21 10.05
CA LEU A 67 4.74 -23.98 9.37
C LEU A 67 4.99 -22.76 10.23
N PHE A 68 4.61 -22.82 11.51
CA PHE A 68 4.79 -21.73 12.46
C PHE A 68 6.27 -21.42 12.73
N GLU A 69 7.13 -22.45 12.82
CA GLU A 69 8.58 -22.28 12.93
C GLU A 69 9.15 -21.53 11.72
N THR A 70 8.69 -21.86 10.51
CA THR A 70 9.09 -21.16 9.28
C THR A 70 8.66 -19.68 9.33
N GLU A 71 7.44 -19.38 9.79
CA GLU A 71 6.99 -17.99 9.98
C GLU A 71 7.85 -17.23 11.01
N MET A 72 8.21 -17.89 12.13
CA MET A 72 9.03 -17.29 13.17
C MET A 72 10.48 -17.08 12.72
N ASP A 73 11.02 -17.98 11.90
CA ASP A 73 12.34 -17.84 11.27
C ASP A 73 12.37 -16.66 10.30
N ASN A 74 11.35 -16.53 9.44
CA ASN A 74 11.22 -15.41 8.52
C ASN A 74 11.07 -14.08 9.28
N PHE A 75 10.26 -14.05 10.34
CA PHE A 75 10.16 -12.88 11.21
C PHE A 75 11.48 -12.55 11.90
N PHE A 76 12.23 -13.55 12.37
CA PHE A 76 13.52 -13.35 13.00
C PHE A 76 14.55 -12.74 12.03
N ALA A 77 14.59 -13.20 10.79
CA ALA A 77 15.42 -12.63 9.74
C ALA A 77 15.09 -11.15 9.51
N LEU A 78 13.80 -10.82 9.42
CA LEU A 78 13.31 -9.44 9.30
C LEU A 78 13.71 -8.58 10.51
N PHE A 79 13.51 -9.08 11.73
CA PHE A 79 13.85 -8.37 12.96
C PHE A 79 15.36 -8.11 13.08
N ARG A 80 16.19 -9.09 12.72
CA ARG A 80 17.65 -8.94 12.70
C ARG A 80 18.09 -7.87 11.70
N ARG A 81 17.51 -7.86 10.49
CA ARG A 81 17.76 -6.81 9.49
C ARG A 81 17.33 -5.44 9.99
N TYR A 82 16.18 -5.34 10.67
CA TYR A 82 15.71 -4.09 11.28
C TYR A 82 16.70 -3.53 12.32
N LEU A 83 17.25 -4.38 13.20
CA LEU A 83 18.25 -3.96 14.18
C LEU A 83 19.53 -3.45 13.51
N ASN A 84 19.99 -4.15 12.46
CA ASN A 84 21.16 -3.74 11.69
C ASN A 84 20.95 -2.40 10.96
N ASP A 85 19.78 -2.21 10.34
CA ASP A 85 19.41 -0.99 9.62
C ASP A 85 19.29 0.20 10.57
N LYS A 86 18.74 -0.03 11.77
CA LYS A 86 18.66 0.97 12.83
C LYS A 86 20.03 1.40 13.34
N ALA A 87 20.99 0.47 13.44
CA ALA A 87 22.36 0.77 13.87
C ALA A 87 23.15 1.53 12.79
N LYS A 88 23.04 1.10 11.53
CA LYS A 88 23.72 1.70 10.37
C LYS A 88 23.14 3.06 9.97
N GLY A 89 21.85 3.31 10.24
CA GLY A 89 21.15 4.50 9.76
C GLY A 89 20.94 4.41 8.26
N ASN A 90 20.05 3.52 7.83
CA ASN A 90 19.81 3.19 6.43
C ASN A 90 18.99 4.27 5.70
N ALA A 91 19.52 5.50 5.62
CA ALA A 91 18.98 6.56 4.78
C ALA A 91 19.56 6.41 3.37
N VAL A 92 18.70 6.52 2.36
CA VAL A 92 19.15 6.57 0.95
C VAL A 92 20.02 7.81 0.78
N ASP A 93 21.18 7.64 0.12
CA ASP A 93 22.05 8.76 -0.24
C ASP A 93 21.34 9.61 -1.30
N TRP A 94 20.82 10.77 -0.90
CA TRP A 94 19.97 11.61 -1.74
C TRP A 94 20.68 12.08 -3.01
N ASP A 95 22.00 12.28 -2.94
CA ASP A 95 22.80 12.76 -4.06
C ASP A 95 22.99 11.71 -5.16
N ARG A 96 22.75 10.42 -4.85
CA ARG A 96 22.80 9.32 -5.83
C ARG A 96 21.46 9.05 -6.51
N ILE A 97 20.39 9.72 -6.08
CA ILE A 97 19.06 9.53 -6.65
C ILE A 97 18.98 10.29 -7.99
N ALA A 98 18.73 9.54 -9.06
CA ALA A 98 18.50 10.08 -10.39
C ALA A 98 17.04 9.88 -10.82
N PRO A 99 16.51 10.74 -11.72
CA PRO A 99 15.27 10.45 -12.40
C PRO A 99 15.41 9.14 -13.20
N PRO A 100 14.33 8.37 -13.42
CA PRO A 100 14.39 7.13 -14.19
C PRO A 100 15.05 7.35 -15.55
N ALA A 101 16.02 6.50 -15.88
CA ALA A 101 16.72 6.54 -17.15
C ALA A 101 15.81 6.14 -18.32
N GLN A 102 16.25 6.44 -19.55
CA GLN A 102 15.53 6.06 -20.77
C GLN A 102 15.38 4.52 -20.83
N GLY A 103 14.14 4.04 -20.93
CA GLY A 103 13.80 2.60 -20.92
C GLY A 103 13.46 2.02 -19.55
N GLN A 104 13.75 2.71 -18.45
CA GLN A 104 13.31 2.28 -17.10
C GLN A 104 11.83 2.59 -16.84
N VAL A 105 11.24 3.52 -17.59
CA VAL A 105 9.79 3.78 -17.63
C VAL A 105 9.36 3.88 -19.09
N VAL A 106 8.39 3.05 -19.47
CA VAL A 106 7.79 3.02 -20.81
C VAL A 106 6.40 3.64 -20.74
N ASP A 107 6.03 4.46 -21.72
CA ASP A 107 4.68 5.02 -21.78
C ASP A 107 3.69 3.99 -22.33
N TYR A 108 2.49 3.91 -21.73
CA TYR A 108 1.47 2.94 -22.13
C TYR A 108 1.04 3.06 -23.60
N GLU A 109 1.11 4.27 -24.17
CA GLU A 109 0.73 4.50 -25.56
C GLU A 109 1.74 3.89 -26.55
N ASP A 110 2.99 3.71 -26.14
CA ASP A 110 4.05 3.12 -26.99
C ASP A 110 3.98 1.59 -27.03
N LEU A 111 3.18 0.97 -26.15
CA LEU A 111 3.02 -0.49 -26.14
C LEU A 111 2.32 -0.98 -27.40
N ALA A 112 2.71 -2.16 -27.88
CA ALA A 112 2.03 -2.79 -29.02
C ALA A 112 0.52 -2.89 -28.77
N ASN A 113 -0.28 -2.58 -29.79
CA ASN A 113 -1.75 -2.65 -29.72
C ASN A 113 -2.30 -3.91 -30.41
N THR A 114 -1.49 -4.95 -30.50
CA THR A 114 -1.92 -6.27 -30.96
C THR A 114 -2.53 -7.01 -29.78
N GLU A 115 -3.78 -7.44 -29.86
CA GLU A 115 -4.39 -8.23 -28.78
C GLU A 115 -3.78 -9.65 -28.80
N SER A 116 -2.68 -9.86 -28.08
CA SER A 116 -2.02 -11.17 -27.98
C SER A 116 -2.75 -12.08 -26.98
N VAL A 117 -3.97 -12.49 -27.35
CA VAL A 117 -4.85 -13.37 -26.57
C VAL A 117 -4.16 -14.68 -26.16
N GLN A 118 -3.21 -15.16 -26.98
CA GLN A 118 -2.43 -16.36 -26.71
C GLN A 118 -1.70 -16.37 -25.35
N PHE A 119 -1.34 -15.19 -24.81
CA PHE A 119 -0.64 -15.09 -23.54
C PHE A 119 -1.56 -15.19 -22.32
N LEU A 120 -2.89 -15.11 -22.50
CA LEU A 120 -3.84 -15.23 -21.39
C LEU A 120 -3.76 -16.59 -20.67
N ASN A 121 -3.49 -17.66 -21.42
CA ASN A 121 -3.30 -18.99 -20.82
C ASN A 121 -2.06 -19.10 -19.92
N LYS A 122 -1.16 -18.11 -19.97
CA LYS A 122 0.05 -18.02 -19.13
C LYS A 122 -0.11 -17.03 -17.98
N LEU A 123 -1.28 -16.43 -17.80
CA LEU A 123 -1.57 -15.41 -16.79
C LEU A 123 -2.37 -15.99 -15.62
N ALA A 124 -2.02 -15.61 -14.41
CA ALA A 124 -2.88 -15.68 -13.23
C ALA A 124 -3.13 -14.28 -12.67
N VAL A 125 -4.28 -14.06 -12.03
CA VAL A 125 -4.63 -12.78 -11.40
C VAL A 125 -4.63 -12.96 -9.89
N LEU A 126 -3.83 -12.18 -9.17
CA LEU A 126 -3.77 -12.17 -7.71
C LEU A 126 -4.32 -10.88 -7.15
N LYS A 127 -5.26 -10.97 -6.22
CA LYS A 127 -5.75 -9.82 -5.45
C LYS A 127 -5.30 -9.90 -4.00
N LEU A 128 -4.74 -8.78 -3.53
CA LEU A 128 -4.40 -8.58 -2.13
C LEU A 128 -5.69 -8.37 -1.32
N ASN A 129 -6.07 -9.37 -0.52
CA ASN A 129 -7.32 -9.43 0.23
C ASN A 129 -7.12 -9.46 1.77
N GLY A 130 -5.90 -9.23 2.26
CA GLY A 130 -5.60 -9.25 3.69
C GLY A 130 -6.14 -8.07 4.51
N GLY A 131 -6.65 -7.02 3.84
CA GLY A 131 -7.07 -5.76 4.46
C GLY A 131 -8.50 -5.77 4.99
N LEU A 132 -8.68 -5.17 6.16
CA LEU A 132 -9.99 -5.03 6.81
C LEU A 132 -10.71 -3.72 6.41
N GLY A 133 -12.04 -3.75 6.41
CA GLY A 133 -12.91 -2.60 6.17
C GLY A 133 -13.03 -1.60 7.33
N THR A 134 -12.21 -1.74 8.39
CA THR A 134 -12.35 -1.00 9.66
C THR A 134 -12.24 0.51 9.51
N SER A 135 -11.44 0.99 8.55
CA SER A 135 -11.31 2.42 8.25
C SER A 135 -12.65 3.08 7.85
N MET A 136 -13.51 2.32 7.18
CA MET A 136 -14.87 2.71 6.80
C MET A 136 -15.93 2.16 7.75
N GLY A 137 -15.53 1.62 8.92
CA GLY A 137 -16.45 1.13 9.94
C GLY A 137 -17.14 -0.21 9.61
N CYS A 138 -16.65 -0.95 8.61
CA CYS A 138 -17.16 -2.29 8.29
C CYS A 138 -16.40 -3.36 9.08
N VAL A 139 -17.12 -4.40 9.48
CA VAL A 139 -16.54 -5.63 10.07
C VAL A 139 -16.24 -6.61 8.92
N GLY A 140 -15.08 -7.25 8.96
CA GLY A 140 -14.64 -8.23 7.96
C GLY A 140 -13.76 -7.67 6.83
N PRO A 141 -13.51 -8.47 5.78
CA PRO A 141 -12.63 -8.12 4.68
C PRO A 141 -13.17 -6.93 3.90
N LYS A 142 -12.27 -6.05 3.47
CA LYS A 142 -12.64 -4.88 2.66
C LYS A 142 -13.29 -5.26 1.33
N SER A 143 -12.96 -6.43 0.80
CA SER A 143 -13.47 -6.95 -0.47
C SER A 143 -14.99 -7.17 -0.49
N VAL A 144 -15.63 -7.32 0.68
CA VAL A 144 -17.06 -7.61 0.83
C VAL A 144 -17.91 -6.34 0.80
N ILE A 145 -17.28 -5.16 0.91
CA ILE A 145 -18.00 -3.88 0.92
C ILE A 145 -18.69 -3.66 -0.43
N GLU A 146 -19.98 -3.34 -0.36
CA GLU A 146 -20.80 -3.08 -1.53
C GLU A 146 -20.38 -1.78 -2.24
N VAL A 147 -19.92 -1.95 -3.48
CA VAL A 147 -19.42 -0.88 -4.33
C VAL A 147 -20.53 -0.34 -5.21
N ARG A 148 -21.29 -1.18 -5.90
CA ARG A 148 -22.26 -0.72 -6.91
C ARG A 148 -23.30 -1.79 -7.23
N ASP A 149 -24.57 -1.38 -7.36
CA ASP A 149 -25.68 -2.25 -7.76
C ASP A 149 -25.76 -3.56 -6.94
N GLY A 150 -25.51 -3.50 -5.62
CA GLY A 150 -25.49 -4.68 -4.76
C GLY A 150 -24.25 -5.59 -4.90
N MET A 151 -23.28 -5.23 -5.75
CA MET A 151 -22.03 -5.98 -5.93
C MET A 151 -20.91 -5.44 -5.06
N SER A 152 -20.19 -6.36 -4.42
CA SER A 152 -18.95 -6.10 -3.68
C SER A 152 -17.72 -5.98 -4.60
N PHE A 153 -16.57 -5.56 -4.07
CA PHE A 153 -15.31 -5.57 -4.84
C PHE A 153 -14.96 -6.96 -5.36
N LEU A 154 -15.22 -7.99 -4.54
CA LEU A 154 -14.97 -9.37 -4.92
C LEU A 154 -15.89 -9.82 -6.06
N ASP A 155 -17.19 -9.49 -5.98
CA ASP A 155 -18.15 -9.79 -7.05
C ASP A 155 -17.74 -9.16 -8.38
N LEU A 156 -17.28 -7.90 -8.34
CA LEU A 156 -16.80 -7.19 -9.53
C LEU A 156 -15.56 -7.87 -10.12
N SER A 157 -14.61 -8.27 -9.28
CA SER A 157 -13.38 -8.95 -9.73
C SER A 157 -13.67 -10.32 -10.35
N VAL A 158 -14.54 -11.12 -9.73
CA VAL A 158 -14.96 -12.42 -10.27
C VAL A 158 -15.67 -12.24 -11.62
N ARG A 159 -16.57 -11.25 -11.73
CA ARG A 159 -17.29 -10.97 -12.97
C ARG A 159 -16.37 -10.52 -14.11
N GLN A 160 -15.32 -9.76 -13.80
CA GLN A 160 -14.31 -9.34 -14.79
C GLN A 160 -13.58 -10.56 -15.37
N ILE A 161 -13.14 -11.49 -14.51
CA ILE A 161 -12.39 -12.69 -14.93
C ILE A 161 -13.32 -13.68 -15.62
N GLU A 162 -14.54 -13.86 -15.12
CA GLU A 162 -15.54 -14.71 -15.78
C GLU A 162 -15.84 -14.21 -17.20
N TYR A 163 -15.97 -12.90 -17.37
CA TYR A 163 -16.15 -12.29 -18.69
C TYR A 163 -14.92 -12.52 -19.59
N LEU A 164 -13.71 -12.35 -19.06
CA LEU A 164 -12.46 -12.62 -19.77
C LEU A 164 -12.40 -14.08 -20.26
N ASN A 165 -12.65 -15.03 -19.35
CA ASN A 165 -12.63 -16.47 -19.62
C ASN A 165 -13.66 -16.85 -20.69
N ARG A 166 -14.88 -16.30 -20.63
CA ARG A 166 -15.92 -16.54 -21.64
C ARG A 166 -15.63 -15.91 -23.00
N THR A 167 -15.01 -14.72 -23.01
CA THR A 167 -14.77 -13.97 -24.26
C THR A 167 -13.65 -14.60 -25.08
N TYR A 168 -12.61 -15.07 -24.41
CA TYR A 168 -11.40 -15.59 -25.07
C TYR A 168 -11.27 -17.11 -25.00
N ASP A 169 -12.24 -17.81 -24.41
CA ASP A 169 -12.21 -19.26 -24.18
C ASP A 169 -10.93 -19.73 -23.48
N VAL A 170 -10.62 -19.06 -22.37
CA VAL A 170 -9.45 -19.31 -21.53
C VAL A 170 -9.88 -19.59 -20.08
N ASN A 171 -8.97 -20.16 -19.29
CA ASN A 171 -9.18 -20.37 -17.86
C ASN A 171 -8.07 -19.68 -17.06
N VAL A 172 -8.24 -18.37 -16.81
CA VAL A 172 -7.32 -17.58 -16.00
C VAL A 172 -7.57 -17.85 -14.52
N PRO A 173 -6.59 -18.37 -13.75
CA PRO A 173 -6.74 -18.57 -12.32
C PRO A 173 -6.90 -17.25 -11.57
N PHE A 174 -7.84 -17.21 -10.63
CA PHE A 174 -8.05 -16.07 -9.74
C PHE A 174 -7.59 -16.39 -8.32
N ILE A 175 -6.61 -15.67 -7.81
CA ILE A 175 -5.94 -15.96 -6.55
C ILE A 175 -6.22 -14.85 -5.55
N LEU A 176 -6.59 -15.21 -4.33
CA LEU A 176 -6.79 -14.28 -3.22
C LEU A 176 -5.74 -14.52 -2.14
N MET A 177 -4.93 -13.50 -1.89
CA MET A 177 -4.00 -13.48 -0.76
C MET A 177 -4.73 -12.94 0.47
N ASN A 178 -5.14 -13.83 1.36
CA ASN A 178 -5.86 -13.50 2.58
C ASN A 178 -4.89 -13.18 3.73
N SER A 179 -5.46 -12.74 4.85
CA SER A 179 -4.79 -12.70 6.15
C SER A 179 -5.59 -13.56 7.14
N PHE A 180 -4.98 -13.89 8.29
CA PHE A 180 -5.70 -14.54 9.38
C PHE A 180 -6.92 -13.75 9.89
N ASN A 181 -7.05 -12.46 9.55
CA ASN A 181 -8.23 -11.65 9.86
C ASN A 181 -9.36 -11.76 8.82
N THR A 182 -9.08 -12.31 7.65
CA THR A 182 -9.98 -12.29 6.48
C THR A 182 -10.23 -13.66 5.88
N ASN A 183 -9.41 -14.66 6.23
CA ASN A 183 -9.44 -15.98 5.61
C ASN A 183 -10.78 -16.69 5.78
N ASP A 184 -11.30 -16.76 7.00
CA ASP A 184 -12.52 -17.53 7.30
C ASP A 184 -13.77 -16.90 6.66
N ASP A 185 -13.87 -15.57 6.76
CA ASP A 185 -14.94 -14.79 6.10
C ASP A 185 -14.86 -14.96 4.57
N THR A 186 -13.66 -14.91 4.00
CA THR A 186 -13.47 -15.07 2.55
C THR A 186 -13.83 -16.49 2.11
N ALA A 187 -13.44 -17.52 2.87
CA ALA A 187 -13.78 -18.91 2.58
C ALA A 187 -15.29 -19.17 2.59
N ALA A 188 -16.04 -18.52 3.48
CA ALA A 188 -17.49 -18.58 3.49
C ALA A 188 -18.12 -17.92 2.24
N ILE A 189 -17.56 -16.79 1.80
CA ILE A 189 -18.08 -16.01 0.68
C ILE A 189 -17.76 -16.66 -0.67
N ILE A 190 -16.59 -17.29 -0.82
CA ILE A 190 -16.18 -17.90 -2.10
C ILE A 190 -17.15 -19.00 -2.54
N LYS A 191 -17.82 -19.69 -1.61
CA LYS A 191 -18.84 -20.71 -1.91
C LYS A 191 -19.97 -20.16 -2.80
N LYS A 192 -20.26 -18.86 -2.74
CA LYS A 192 -21.23 -18.19 -3.63
C LYS A 192 -20.87 -18.33 -5.10
N TYR A 193 -19.58 -18.45 -5.42
CA TYR A 193 -19.07 -18.52 -6.79
C TYR A 193 -18.89 -19.96 -7.29
N GLU A 194 -19.26 -20.97 -6.50
CA GLU A 194 -19.30 -22.36 -6.96
C GLU A 194 -20.25 -22.48 -8.16
N GLY A 195 -19.70 -22.82 -9.34
CA GLY A 195 -20.44 -22.89 -10.61
C GLY A 195 -20.21 -21.71 -11.56
N HIS A 196 -19.51 -20.66 -11.15
CA HIS A 196 -19.00 -19.65 -12.09
C HIS A 196 -17.80 -20.18 -12.88
N ASN A 197 -17.58 -19.65 -14.09
CA ASN A 197 -16.45 -20.04 -14.94
C ASN A 197 -15.13 -19.36 -14.52
N VAL A 198 -14.74 -19.53 -13.26
CA VAL A 198 -13.51 -18.97 -12.66
C VAL A 198 -12.94 -19.97 -11.66
N ASP A 199 -11.67 -20.31 -11.81
CA ASP A 199 -10.94 -21.11 -10.81
C ASP A 199 -10.39 -20.19 -9.71
N ILE A 200 -10.98 -20.25 -8.52
CA ILE A 200 -10.62 -19.39 -7.38
C ILE A 200 -9.71 -20.17 -6.42
N LEU A 201 -8.48 -19.69 -6.27
CA LEU A 201 -7.50 -20.20 -5.32
C LEU A 201 -7.30 -19.19 -4.18
N THR A 202 -7.08 -19.69 -2.97
CA THR A 202 -6.80 -18.85 -1.80
C THR A 202 -5.57 -19.34 -1.06
N PHE A 203 -4.77 -18.42 -0.56
CA PHE A 203 -3.75 -18.72 0.44
C PHE A 203 -3.71 -17.62 1.49
N ASN A 204 -3.16 -17.97 2.65
CA ASN A 204 -3.01 -17.04 3.75
C ASN A 204 -1.58 -16.51 3.79
N GLN A 205 -1.42 -15.22 4.01
CA GLN A 205 -0.12 -14.62 4.28
C GLN A 205 0.33 -14.94 5.71
N SER A 206 1.62 -14.74 5.98
CA SER A 206 2.22 -15.06 7.27
C SER A 206 1.63 -14.24 8.42
N ARG A 207 1.73 -14.80 9.63
CA ARG A 207 1.28 -14.16 10.86
C ARG A 207 2.45 -13.86 11.79
N TYR A 208 2.81 -12.58 11.94
CA TYR A 208 3.96 -12.18 12.75
C TYR A 208 3.56 -11.63 14.13
N PRO A 209 4.39 -11.84 15.15
CA PRO A 209 4.14 -11.33 16.50
C PRO A 209 4.43 -9.83 16.55
N ARG A 210 3.51 -9.03 17.11
CA ARG A 210 3.79 -7.62 17.40
C ARG A 210 4.92 -7.54 18.42
N VAL A 211 5.68 -6.45 18.37
CA VAL A 211 6.85 -6.26 19.24
C VAL A 211 6.60 -5.10 20.18
N TYR A 212 6.88 -5.25 21.47
CA TYR A 212 6.85 -4.13 22.41
C TYR A 212 7.91 -3.10 22.04
N LYS A 213 7.54 -1.82 22.03
CA LYS A 213 8.46 -0.73 21.64
C LYS A 213 9.66 -0.60 22.58
N ASP A 214 9.45 -0.84 23.87
CA ASP A 214 10.46 -0.61 24.91
C ASP A 214 11.37 -1.82 25.13
N SER A 215 10.80 -3.02 25.25
CA SER A 215 11.56 -4.26 25.50
C SER A 215 12.07 -4.93 24.23
N LEU A 216 11.51 -4.60 23.06
CA LEU A 216 11.76 -5.29 21.79
C LEU A 216 11.51 -6.80 21.83
N LEU A 217 10.65 -7.26 22.73
CA LEU A 217 10.22 -8.66 22.83
C LEU A 217 8.85 -8.86 22.15
N PRO A 218 8.51 -10.08 21.72
CA PRO A 218 7.19 -10.36 21.17
C PRO A 218 6.12 -10.12 22.24
N VAL A 219 5.01 -9.53 21.80
CA VAL A 219 3.78 -9.37 22.59
C VAL A 219 3.13 -10.72 22.90
N PRO A 220 2.92 -11.62 21.91
CA PRO A 220 2.30 -12.91 22.19
C PRO A 220 3.21 -13.85 22.96
N LYS A 221 2.60 -14.59 23.88
CA LYS A 221 3.27 -15.60 24.72
C LYS A 221 2.99 -17.03 24.27
N HIS A 222 1.87 -17.24 23.57
CA HIS A 222 1.44 -18.54 23.08
C HIS A 222 0.93 -18.40 21.63
N ASN A 223 0.92 -19.50 20.87
CA ASN A 223 0.42 -19.50 19.49
C ASN A 223 -1.07 -19.11 19.37
N ASP A 224 -1.84 -19.37 20.42
CA ASP A 224 -3.28 -19.04 20.58
C ASP A 224 -3.52 -17.71 21.31
N SER A 225 -2.46 -16.90 21.50
CA SER A 225 -2.57 -15.53 21.98
C SER A 225 -3.63 -14.74 21.19
N PRO A 226 -4.31 -13.78 21.84
CA PRO A 226 -5.30 -12.91 21.20
C PRO A 226 -4.86 -12.37 19.83
N ILE A 227 -5.78 -12.36 18.86
CA ILE A 227 -5.52 -11.97 17.47
C ILE A 227 -4.95 -10.55 17.32
N ASN A 228 -5.25 -9.66 18.28
CA ASN A 228 -4.72 -8.29 18.36
C ASN A 228 -3.24 -8.24 18.77
N GLU A 229 -2.62 -9.33 19.19
CA GLU A 229 -1.17 -9.43 19.47
C GLU A 229 -0.36 -9.78 18.21
N TRP A 230 -1.06 -10.15 17.12
CA TRP A 230 -0.49 -10.52 15.84
C TRP A 230 -0.76 -9.45 14.77
N TYR A 231 -0.01 -9.50 13.68
CA TYR A 231 -0.23 -8.67 12.50
C TYR A 231 0.24 -9.37 11.21
N PRO A 232 -0.38 -9.08 10.06
CA PRO A 232 0.16 -9.48 8.77
C PRO A 232 1.36 -8.58 8.39
N PRO A 233 2.47 -9.12 7.89
CA PRO A 233 3.71 -8.39 7.58
C PRO A 233 3.68 -7.46 6.35
N GLY A 234 2.50 -6.97 5.99
CA GLY A 234 2.29 -6.17 4.79
C GLY A 234 2.30 -7.02 3.53
N HIS A 235 2.14 -6.36 2.39
CA HIS A 235 1.97 -7.03 1.11
C HIS A 235 3.27 -7.55 0.49
N GLY A 236 4.45 -7.20 1.03
CA GLY A 236 5.73 -7.77 0.59
C GLY A 236 5.89 -9.26 0.92
N ASP A 237 5.14 -9.77 1.89
CA ASP A 237 5.11 -11.20 2.25
C ASP A 237 4.52 -12.12 1.17
N VAL A 238 3.97 -11.54 0.09
CA VAL A 238 3.40 -12.30 -1.02
C VAL A 238 4.39 -13.30 -1.63
N PHE A 239 5.68 -12.99 -1.65
CA PHE A 239 6.69 -13.88 -2.24
C PHE A 239 6.87 -15.16 -1.40
N GLU A 240 7.11 -14.99 -0.10
CA GLU A 240 7.27 -16.08 0.87
C GLU A 240 5.99 -16.90 1.02
N SER A 241 4.85 -16.25 1.23
CA SER A 241 3.57 -16.93 1.43
C SER A 241 3.08 -17.66 0.19
N LEU A 242 3.32 -17.13 -1.02
CA LEU A 242 2.99 -17.82 -2.28
C LEU A 242 3.86 -19.08 -2.46
N TYR A 243 5.16 -19.00 -2.15
CA TYR A 243 6.07 -20.14 -2.18
C TYR A 243 5.66 -21.21 -1.14
N ASN A 244 5.52 -20.81 0.13
CA ASN A 244 5.18 -21.72 1.23
C ASN A 244 3.79 -22.37 1.11
N SER A 245 2.85 -21.72 0.42
CA SER A 245 1.53 -22.30 0.14
C SER A 245 1.54 -23.44 -0.88
N GLY A 246 2.64 -23.60 -1.63
CA GLY A 246 2.73 -24.53 -2.77
C GLY A 246 1.86 -24.13 -3.97
N ILE A 247 1.18 -22.98 -3.94
CA ILE A 247 0.43 -22.46 -5.09
C ILE A 247 1.38 -22.06 -6.21
N LEU A 248 2.57 -21.53 -5.88
CA LEU A 248 3.58 -21.18 -6.88
C LEU A 248 3.90 -22.37 -7.81
N ASP A 249 4.21 -23.53 -7.22
CA ASP A 249 4.53 -24.73 -7.99
C ASP A 249 3.33 -25.24 -8.79
N LYS A 250 2.12 -25.23 -8.20
CA LYS A 250 0.88 -25.59 -8.91
C LYS A 250 0.62 -24.72 -10.12
N LEU A 251 0.91 -23.42 -10.05
CA LEU A 251 0.74 -22.50 -11.17
C LEU A 251 1.77 -22.76 -12.26
N LEU A 252 3.04 -22.99 -11.88
CA LEU A 252 4.11 -23.33 -12.81
C LEU A 252 3.83 -24.65 -13.54
N GLU A 253 3.34 -25.68 -12.83
CA GLU A 253 2.94 -26.97 -13.40
C GLU A 253 1.79 -26.84 -14.40
N ARG A 254 0.88 -25.89 -14.19
CA ARG A 254 -0.21 -25.55 -15.12
C ARG A 254 0.25 -24.75 -16.34
N GLY A 255 1.54 -24.38 -16.42
CA GLY A 255 2.09 -23.57 -17.51
C GLY A 255 1.83 -22.07 -17.37
N ILE A 256 1.43 -21.60 -16.19
CA ILE A 256 1.32 -20.17 -15.88
C ILE A 256 2.73 -19.61 -15.71
N GLU A 257 3.01 -18.46 -16.33
CA GLU A 257 4.32 -17.81 -16.27
C GLU A 257 4.26 -16.43 -15.60
N ILE A 258 3.13 -15.74 -15.68
CA ILE A 258 2.96 -14.36 -15.19
C ILE A 258 1.82 -14.30 -14.18
N ILE A 259 2.02 -13.51 -13.13
CA ILE A 259 0.97 -13.15 -12.17
C ILE A 259 0.76 -11.64 -12.16
N PHE A 260 -0.50 -11.23 -12.32
CA PHE A 260 -0.94 -9.84 -12.19
C PHE A 260 -1.47 -9.59 -10.78
N LEU A 261 -0.67 -8.90 -9.97
CA LEU A 261 -0.95 -8.54 -8.59
C LEU A 261 -1.58 -7.15 -8.51
N SER A 262 -2.67 -7.02 -7.76
CA SER A 262 -3.26 -5.72 -7.45
C SER A 262 -4.08 -5.74 -6.16
N ASN A 263 -4.42 -4.57 -5.62
CA ASN A 263 -5.31 -4.51 -4.45
C ASN A 263 -6.75 -4.83 -4.85
N VAL A 264 -7.49 -5.51 -3.96
CA VAL A 264 -8.92 -5.77 -4.17
C VAL A 264 -9.77 -4.49 -4.18
N ASP A 265 -9.30 -3.43 -3.52
CA ASP A 265 -9.99 -2.14 -3.47
C ASP A 265 -9.69 -1.22 -4.66
N ASN A 266 -8.80 -1.62 -5.58
CA ASN A 266 -8.53 -0.89 -6.82
C ASN A 266 -9.41 -1.43 -7.95
N LEU A 267 -10.50 -0.72 -8.24
CA LEU A 267 -11.46 -1.10 -9.27
C LEU A 267 -10.95 -0.87 -10.69
N GLY A 268 -9.90 -0.07 -10.85
CA GLY A 268 -9.24 0.18 -12.13
C GLY A 268 -8.26 -0.93 -12.55
N ALA A 269 -7.86 -1.79 -11.61
CA ALA A 269 -6.89 -2.86 -11.83
C ALA A 269 -7.51 -4.06 -12.57
N VAL A 270 -7.73 -3.89 -13.87
CA VAL A 270 -8.20 -4.93 -14.79
C VAL A 270 -7.04 -5.53 -15.59
N VAL A 271 -7.18 -6.77 -16.07
CA VAL A 271 -6.18 -7.40 -16.95
C VAL A 271 -6.03 -6.56 -18.23
N ASP A 272 -4.79 -6.18 -18.56
CA ASP A 272 -4.43 -5.44 -19.77
C ASP A 272 -3.58 -6.31 -20.70
N LEU A 273 -4.08 -6.56 -21.90
CA LEU A 273 -3.38 -7.43 -22.86
C LEU A 273 -2.11 -6.78 -23.42
N ARG A 274 -2.05 -5.45 -23.50
CA ARG A 274 -0.87 -4.73 -24.02
C ARG A 274 0.31 -4.86 -23.07
N ILE A 275 0.04 -4.72 -21.76
CA ILE A 275 1.08 -4.87 -20.72
C ILE A 275 1.52 -6.33 -20.63
N LEU A 276 0.56 -7.28 -20.71
CA LEU A 276 0.86 -8.71 -20.73
C LEU A 276 1.78 -9.09 -21.90
N GLN A 277 1.48 -8.63 -23.10
CA GLN A 277 2.32 -8.85 -24.28
C GLN A 277 3.70 -8.24 -24.09
N HIS A 278 3.76 -6.98 -23.67
CA HIS A 278 5.02 -6.28 -23.45
C HIS A 278 5.93 -7.04 -22.48
N MET A 279 5.39 -7.52 -21.37
CA MET A 279 6.16 -8.31 -20.40
C MET A 279 6.77 -9.58 -21.00
N MET A 280 6.00 -10.27 -21.85
CA MET A 280 6.46 -11.48 -22.54
C MET A 280 7.54 -11.18 -23.59
N GLU A 281 7.39 -10.10 -24.36
CA GLU A 281 8.32 -9.73 -25.43
C GLU A 281 9.64 -9.19 -24.91
N THR A 282 9.60 -8.37 -23.84
CA THR A 282 10.81 -7.84 -23.22
C THR A 282 11.49 -8.83 -22.28
N ASN A 283 10.88 -10.00 -22.04
CA ASN A 283 11.30 -10.96 -21.02
C ASN A 283 11.57 -10.25 -19.68
N ALA A 284 10.64 -9.37 -19.29
CA ALA A 284 10.74 -8.63 -18.03
C ALA A 284 10.26 -9.50 -16.88
N GLU A 285 11.03 -9.56 -15.80
CA GLU A 285 10.65 -10.37 -14.65
C GLU A 285 9.69 -9.62 -13.71
N TYR A 286 9.68 -8.29 -13.77
CA TYR A 286 8.87 -7.41 -12.93
C TYR A 286 8.46 -6.15 -13.69
N ILE A 287 7.16 -5.88 -13.79
CA ILE A 287 6.63 -4.61 -14.28
C ILE A 287 5.78 -3.96 -13.22
N MET A 288 6.07 -2.68 -12.94
CA MET A 288 5.26 -1.85 -12.05
C MET A 288 4.44 -0.86 -12.86
N GLU A 289 3.11 -0.88 -12.72
CA GLU A 289 2.30 0.18 -13.30
C GLU A 289 2.42 1.47 -12.48
N LEU A 290 2.76 2.55 -13.17
CA LEU A 290 2.91 3.89 -12.62
C LEU A 290 1.83 4.79 -13.20
N THR A 291 1.40 5.80 -12.47
CA THR A 291 0.54 6.85 -13.01
C THR A 291 1.14 8.22 -12.71
N ASN A 292 0.75 9.22 -13.48
CA ASN A 292 1.10 10.61 -13.19
C ASN A 292 0.61 11.03 -11.79
N LYS A 293 1.51 11.65 -11.03
CA LYS A 293 1.30 12.10 -9.65
C LYS A 293 0.42 13.35 -9.65
N THR A 294 -0.67 13.33 -8.86
CA THR A 294 -1.49 14.52 -8.63
C THR A 294 -1.18 15.15 -7.27
N LYS A 295 -1.81 16.29 -6.98
CA LYS A 295 -1.73 16.95 -5.66
C LYS A 295 -2.21 16.04 -4.51
N ALA A 296 -3.08 15.07 -4.78
CA ALA A 296 -3.55 14.11 -3.78
C ALA A 296 -2.51 13.02 -3.46
N ASP A 297 -1.61 12.72 -4.40
CA ASP A 297 -0.70 11.57 -4.34
C ASP A 297 0.71 11.96 -3.84
N VAL A 298 0.88 13.19 -3.32
CA VAL A 298 2.20 13.77 -3.01
C VAL A 298 3.05 12.96 -2.02
N LYS A 299 2.40 12.16 -1.17
CA LYS A 299 3.04 11.33 -0.14
C LYS A 299 3.40 9.92 -0.62
N GLY A 300 2.95 9.55 -1.81
CA GLY A 300 3.09 8.20 -2.32
C GLY A 300 4.48 7.91 -2.87
N GLY A 301 4.88 6.63 -2.81
CA GLY A 301 6.13 6.13 -3.37
C GLY A 301 6.26 6.37 -4.87
N THR A 302 7.51 6.56 -5.31
CA THR A 302 7.85 6.86 -6.72
C THR A 302 9.00 5.98 -7.17
N ILE A 303 9.09 5.76 -8.48
CA ILE A 303 10.19 5.01 -9.07
C ILE A 303 11.38 5.96 -9.32
N ILE A 304 12.59 5.50 -9.02
CA ILE A 304 13.83 6.25 -9.23
C ILE A 304 14.88 5.35 -9.85
N ASP A 305 15.89 5.97 -10.45
CA ASP A 305 17.15 5.30 -10.75
C ASP A 305 18.11 5.47 -9.56
N TYR A 306 18.65 4.37 -9.08
CA TYR A 306 19.66 4.36 -8.02
C TYR A 306 20.79 3.43 -8.42
N GLU A 307 21.94 4.01 -8.76
CA GLU A 307 23.13 3.27 -9.23
C GLU A 307 22.87 2.40 -10.47
N GLY A 308 21.99 2.85 -11.37
CA GLY A 308 21.64 2.16 -12.62
C GLY A 308 20.56 1.09 -12.47
N SER A 309 20.05 0.87 -11.26
CA SER A 309 18.95 -0.05 -10.99
C SER A 309 17.67 0.70 -10.61
N VAL A 310 16.54 0.17 -11.08
CA VAL A 310 15.22 0.68 -10.78
C VAL A 310 14.86 0.39 -9.33
N ARG A 311 14.49 1.42 -8.56
CA ARG A 311 14.12 1.28 -7.15
C ARG A 311 12.85 2.05 -6.83
N LEU A 312 12.05 1.50 -5.91
CA LEU A 312 10.93 2.23 -5.31
C LEU A 312 11.43 3.07 -4.13
N LEU A 313 11.28 4.39 -4.23
CA LEU A 313 11.57 5.33 -3.15
C LEU A 313 10.28 5.69 -2.41
N GLU A 314 10.23 5.33 -1.14
CA GLU A 314 9.14 5.69 -0.23
C GLU A 314 9.48 6.90 0.63
N ILE A 315 8.47 7.67 1.04
CA ILE A 315 8.67 8.88 1.87
C ILE A 315 9.41 8.60 3.18
N ALA A 316 9.27 7.39 3.74
CA ALA A 316 9.94 6.97 4.97
C ALA A 316 11.47 6.84 4.82
N GLN A 317 11.96 6.65 3.59
CA GLN A 317 13.38 6.52 3.26
C GLN A 317 14.03 7.89 2.97
N VAL A 318 13.22 8.92 2.76
CA VAL A 318 13.68 10.26 2.39
C VAL A 318 14.21 10.99 3.63
N PRO A 319 15.45 11.52 3.59
CA PRO A 319 15.97 12.38 4.65
C PRO A 319 15.03 13.57 4.92
N LYS A 320 14.86 13.94 6.21
CA LYS A 320 13.90 14.97 6.63
C LYS A 320 14.07 16.30 5.89
N GLU A 321 15.30 16.66 5.55
CA GLU A 321 15.68 17.86 4.80
C GLU A 321 15.16 17.88 3.35
N HIS A 322 15.00 16.71 2.71
CA HIS A 322 14.58 16.60 1.31
C HIS A 322 13.11 16.20 1.11
N VAL A 323 12.33 16.09 2.19
CA VAL A 323 10.89 15.70 2.12
C VAL A 323 10.07 16.64 1.24
N ASN A 324 10.40 17.94 1.22
CA ASN A 324 9.69 18.92 0.39
C ASN A 324 10.02 18.74 -1.10
N GLU A 325 11.25 18.36 -1.43
CA GLU A 325 11.64 18.01 -2.80
C GLU A 325 10.94 16.74 -3.28
N PHE A 326 10.85 15.72 -2.42
CA PHE A 326 10.11 14.48 -2.73
C PHE A 326 8.62 14.72 -3.05
N LYS A 327 8.01 15.68 -2.36
CA LYS A 327 6.62 16.08 -2.60
C LYS A 327 6.44 16.90 -3.89
N SER A 328 7.52 17.37 -4.51
CA SER A 328 7.46 18.14 -5.74
C SER A 328 7.10 17.27 -6.94
N ILE A 329 5.91 17.49 -7.50
CA ILE A 329 5.41 16.81 -8.70
C ILE A 329 6.27 17.12 -9.94
N LYS A 330 6.98 18.26 -9.93
CA LYS A 330 7.90 18.63 -11.02
C LYS A 330 9.14 17.72 -11.07
N LYS A 331 9.64 17.30 -9.90
CA LYS A 331 10.83 16.45 -9.76
C LYS A 331 10.44 14.98 -9.87
N PHE A 332 9.41 14.56 -9.13
CA PHE A 332 8.89 13.21 -9.13
C PHE A 332 7.53 13.16 -9.80
N LYS A 333 7.51 12.79 -11.08
CA LYS A 333 6.32 12.81 -11.94
C LYS A 333 5.41 11.61 -11.73
N TYR A 334 6.00 10.46 -11.38
CA TYR A 334 5.30 9.18 -11.31
C TYR A 334 4.94 8.79 -9.88
N PHE A 335 3.91 7.97 -9.75
CA PHE A 335 3.44 7.39 -8.51
C PHE A 335 3.10 5.90 -8.73
N ASN A 336 3.52 5.05 -7.79
CA ASN A 336 3.26 3.62 -7.83
C ASN A 336 1.78 3.29 -7.58
N THR A 337 1.13 2.61 -8.53
CA THR A 337 -0.28 2.22 -8.41
C THR A 337 -0.51 0.96 -7.57
N ASN A 338 0.56 0.21 -7.28
CA ASN A 338 0.54 -1.13 -6.72
C ASN A 338 -0.18 -2.18 -7.59
N ASN A 339 -0.31 -1.91 -8.90
CA ASN A 339 -0.62 -2.91 -9.91
C ASN A 339 0.71 -3.41 -10.49
N ILE A 340 1.02 -4.69 -10.29
CA ILE A 340 2.35 -5.24 -10.53
C ILE A 340 2.22 -6.54 -11.30
N TRP A 341 3.09 -6.75 -12.29
CA TRP A 341 3.16 -7.97 -13.08
C TRP A 341 4.49 -8.65 -12.76
N LEU A 342 4.43 -9.93 -12.38
CA LEU A 342 5.59 -10.68 -11.90
C LEU A 342 5.74 -11.98 -12.66
N ASN A 343 6.96 -12.35 -12.97
CA ASN A 343 7.27 -13.65 -13.55
C ASN A 343 7.39 -14.70 -12.42
N LEU A 344 6.61 -15.78 -12.50
CA LEU A 344 6.57 -16.82 -11.47
C LEU A 344 7.90 -17.57 -11.33
N LYS A 345 8.64 -17.78 -12.42
CA LYS A 345 9.97 -18.42 -12.38
C LYS A 345 10.97 -17.52 -11.67
N ALA A 346 10.88 -16.21 -11.90
CA ALA A 346 11.71 -15.24 -11.20
C ALA A 346 11.37 -15.19 -9.71
N ILE A 347 10.07 -15.21 -9.34
CA ILE A 347 9.64 -15.31 -7.93
C ILE A 347 10.27 -16.53 -7.26
N LYS A 348 10.22 -17.71 -7.90
CA LYS A 348 10.82 -18.93 -7.37
C LYS A 348 12.33 -18.76 -7.14
N ARG A 349 13.06 -18.24 -8.13
CA ARG A 349 14.51 -17.98 -8.02
C ARG A 349 14.85 -17.05 -6.84
N VAL A 350 14.17 -15.91 -6.74
CA VAL A 350 14.54 -14.89 -5.74
C VAL A 350 14.24 -15.34 -4.31
N VAL A 351 13.23 -16.21 -4.12
CA VAL A 351 12.91 -16.80 -2.81
C VAL A 351 13.88 -17.95 -2.49
N GLU A 352 14.13 -18.89 -3.41
CA GLU A 352 15.04 -20.02 -3.17
C GLU A 352 16.49 -19.59 -2.92
N ASN A 353 16.92 -18.47 -3.51
CA ASN A 353 18.26 -17.93 -3.35
C ASN A 353 18.39 -16.89 -2.21
N ASP A 354 17.32 -16.62 -1.45
CA ASP A 354 17.28 -15.59 -0.40
C ASP A 354 17.71 -14.18 -0.91
N GLU A 355 17.38 -13.82 -2.15
CA GLU A 355 17.80 -12.56 -2.79
C GLU A 355 16.95 -11.35 -2.35
N LEU A 356 15.77 -11.58 -1.76
CA LEU A 356 14.78 -10.54 -1.44
C LEU A 356 15.13 -9.68 -0.22
N GLU A 357 16.01 -8.70 -0.43
CA GLU A 357 16.25 -7.64 0.55
C GLU A 357 15.29 -6.47 0.33
N MET A 358 14.09 -6.49 0.90
CA MET A 358 13.16 -5.35 0.85
C MET A 358 13.39 -4.38 2.01
N GLU A 359 13.16 -3.08 1.78
CA GLU A 359 13.22 -2.10 2.86
C GLU A 359 12.14 -2.35 3.91
N ILE A 360 12.53 -2.22 5.18
CA ILE A 360 11.65 -2.47 6.32
C ILE A 360 10.89 -1.20 6.68
N ILE A 361 9.59 -1.34 6.87
CA ILE A 361 8.69 -0.26 7.26
C ILE A 361 8.27 -0.49 8.72
N PRO A 362 8.90 0.19 9.69
CA PRO A 362 8.52 0.09 11.10
C PRO A 362 7.30 0.96 11.39
N ASN A 363 6.14 0.32 11.57
CA ASN A 363 4.89 0.96 11.94
C ASN A 363 4.72 0.96 13.47
N GLY A 364 4.82 2.13 14.09
CA GLY A 364 4.49 2.32 15.49
C GLY A 364 2.97 2.41 15.69
N LYS A 365 2.42 1.57 16.56
CA LYS A 365 0.99 1.58 16.92
C LYS A 365 0.82 1.48 18.43
N THR A 366 -0.41 1.69 18.87
CA THR A 366 -0.79 1.56 20.27
C THR A 366 -1.94 0.59 20.38
N ILE A 367 -1.83 -0.40 21.27
CA ILE A 367 -2.94 -1.26 21.64
C ILE A 367 -3.60 -0.62 22.88
N PRO A 368 -4.90 -0.28 22.82
CA PRO A 368 -5.62 0.23 23.98
C PRO A 368 -5.58 -0.81 25.12
N GLY A 369 -5.40 -0.35 26.36
CA GLY A 369 -5.53 -1.25 27.52
C GLY A 369 -6.93 -1.86 27.60
N ASP A 370 -7.02 -3.17 27.83
CA ASP A 370 -8.30 -3.91 27.83
C ASP A 370 -9.20 -3.51 29.02
N LYS A 371 -8.62 -2.91 30.08
CA LYS A 371 -9.36 -2.45 31.27
C LYS A 371 -9.24 -0.95 31.49
N LYS A 372 -10.33 -0.35 32.00
CA LYS A 372 -10.34 1.03 32.50
C LYS A 372 -9.23 1.21 33.56
N GLY A 373 -8.19 1.97 33.23
CA GLY A 373 -7.06 2.26 34.11
C GLY A 373 -5.75 1.57 33.72
N GLU A 374 -5.74 0.67 32.72
CA GLU A 374 -4.50 0.15 32.15
C GLU A 374 -3.94 1.14 31.13
N SER A 375 -2.62 1.29 31.14
CA SER A 375 -1.90 2.12 30.18
C SER A 375 -1.86 1.44 28.82
N ASP A 376 -2.13 2.24 27.79
CA ASP A 376 -1.90 1.92 26.39
C ASP A 376 -0.51 1.29 26.13
N ILE A 377 -0.50 0.18 25.41
CA ILE A 377 0.72 -0.57 25.09
C ILE A 377 1.29 -0.04 23.76
N SER A 378 2.49 0.52 23.81
CA SER A 378 3.22 0.93 22.60
C SER A 378 3.88 -0.26 21.91
N ILE A 379 3.54 -0.47 20.65
CA ILE A 379 4.02 -1.59 19.83
C ILE A 379 4.69 -1.12 18.54
N ILE A 380 5.48 -2.02 17.95
CA ILE A 380 6.08 -1.89 16.62
C ILE A 380 5.63 -3.08 15.78
N GLN A 381 5.32 -2.80 14.52
CA GLN A 381 5.06 -3.76 13.45
C GLN A 381 6.11 -3.57 12.36
N LEU A 382 6.73 -4.66 11.91
CA LEU A 382 7.74 -4.64 10.85
C LEU A 382 7.10 -5.18 9.58
N GLU A 383 6.89 -4.31 8.61
CA GLU A 383 6.25 -4.68 7.34
C GLU A 383 7.23 -4.48 6.17
N THR A 384 6.94 -5.13 5.05
CA THR A 384 7.64 -4.89 3.78
C THR A 384 6.65 -4.60 2.66
N ALA A 385 7.13 -3.94 1.61
CA ALA A 385 6.33 -3.57 0.46
C ALA A 385 6.72 -4.38 -0.78
N VAL A 386 5.74 -5.00 -1.45
CA VAL A 386 5.93 -5.73 -2.72
C VAL A 386 6.62 -4.89 -3.80
N GLY A 387 6.35 -3.58 -3.83
CA GLY A 387 6.96 -2.65 -4.75
C GLY A 387 8.47 -2.45 -4.53
N ALA A 388 8.95 -2.63 -3.30
CA ALA A 388 10.37 -2.52 -2.98
C ALA A 388 11.20 -3.68 -3.55
N ALA A 389 10.57 -4.82 -3.88
CA ALA A 389 11.25 -5.96 -4.45
C ALA A 389 11.73 -5.74 -5.90
N ILE A 390 11.24 -4.70 -6.60
CA ILE A 390 11.53 -4.45 -8.04
C ILE A 390 13.03 -4.50 -8.39
N ARG A 391 13.90 -4.05 -7.47
CA ARG A 391 15.35 -3.99 -7.67
C ARG A 391 16.06 -5.35 -7.79
N HIS A 392 15.39 -6.43 -7.39
CA HIS A 392 15.94 -7.80 -7.37
C HIS A 392 15.52 -8.63 -8.58
N PHE A 393 14.77 -8.03 -9.51
CA PHE A 393 14.26 -8.68 -10.70
C PHE A 393 15.00 -8.16 -11.94
N ASN A 394 15.32 -9.06 -12.86
CA ASN A 394 16.00 -8.70 -14.10
C ASN A 394 15.03 -8.04 -15.08
N ASN A 395 15.57 -7.09 -15.85
CA ASN A 395 14.80 -6.30 -16.83
C ASN A 395 13.57 -5.62 -16.22
N ALA A 396 13.61 -5.35 -14.91
CA ALA A 396 12.52 -4.72 -14.20
C ALA A 396 12.38 -3.25 -14.60
N HIS A 397 11.15 -2.83 -14.90
CA HIS A 397 10.88 -1.46 -15.33
C HIS A 397 9.42 -1.05 -15.04
N GLY A 398 9.16 0.25 -15.12
CA GLY A 398 7.84 0.83 -14.95
C GLY A 398 7.09 0.98 -16.28
N VAL A 399 5.76 0.91 -16.22
CA VAL A 399 4.88 1.32 -17.33
C VAL A 399 3.98 2.45 -16.86
N ASN A 400 4.06 3.61 -17.50
CA ASN A 400 3.22 4.76 -17.19
C ASN A 400 1.83 4.60 -17.82
N VAL A 401 0.88 4.16 -17.00
CA VAL A 401 -0.50 3.86 -17.39
C VAL A 401 -1.43 5.06 -17.17
N PRO A 402 -2.53 5.14 -17.94
CA PRO A 402 -3.57 6.14 -17.69
C PRO A 402 -4.24 5.92 -16.33
N ARG A 403 -4.60 7.02 -15.66
CA ARG A 403 -5.18 7.01 -14.29
C ARG A 403 -6.45 6.18 -14.14
N ARG A 404 -7.15 5.86 -15.24
CA ARG A 404 -8.29 4.92 -15.25
C ARG A 404 -7.96 3.54 -14.66
N ARG A 405 -6.68 3.13 -14.67
CA ARG A 405 -6.19 1.88 -14.06
C ARG A 405 -5.90 1.99 -12.55
N PHE A 406 -6.00 3.20 -12.00
CA PHE A 406 -5.79 3.51 -10.59
C PHE A 406 -7.03 4.19 -10.01
N LEU A 407 -8.01 3.36 -9.61
CA LEU A 407 -9.26 3.77 -8.99
C LEU A 407 -9.43 3.08 -7.62
N PRO A 408 -8.57 3.40 -6.63
CA PRO A 408 -8.67 2.83 -5.29
C PRO A 408 -9.83 3.46 -4.50
N VAL A 409 -10.60 2.63 -3.81
CA VAL A 409 -11.66 3.10 -2.92
C VAL A 409 -11.21 2.96 -1.47
N LYS A 410 -10.74 4.05 -0.86
CA LYS A 410 -10.19 4.04 0.52
C LYS A 410 -11.12 4.70 1.54
N THR A 411 -12.00 5.58 1.09
CA THR A 411 -12.88 6.39 1.92
C THR A 411 -14.29 6.42 1.34
N CYS A 412 -15.28 6.85 2.13
CA CYS A 412 -16.63 7.08 1.65
C CYS A 412 -16.70 8.18 0.55
N SER A 413 -15.71 9.09 0.49
CA SER A 413 -15.60 10.05 -0.61
C SER A 413 -15.35 9.33 -1.94
N ASP A 414 -14.46 8.34 -1.94
CA ASP A 414 -14.18 7.51 -3.12
C ASP A 414 -15.39 6.62 -3.44
N LEU A 415 -16.08 6.12 -2.41
CA LEU A 415 -17.29 5.32 -2.59
C LEU A 415 -18.42 6.11 -3.26
N MET A 416 -18.61 7.38 -2.87
CA MET A 416 -19.57 8.29 -3.50
C MET A 416 -19.27 8.48 -4.98
N LEU A 417 -17.99 8.61 -5.33
CA LEU A 417 -17.53 8.79 -6.70
C LEU A 417 -17.90 7.56 -7.56
N VAL A 418 -17.56 6.35 -7.14
CA VAL A 418 -17.79 5.12 -7.91
C VAL A 418 -19.26 4.70 -7.99
N LYS A 419 -20.07 5.09 -6.99
CA LYS A 419 -21.52 4.86 -6.96
C LYS A 419 -22.32 5.86 -7.82
N SER A 420 -21.70 6.95 -8.24
CA SER A 420 -22.39 8.01 -8.97
C SER A 420 -22.59 7.69 -10.46
N ASP A 421 -23.32 8.58 -11.14
CA ASP A 421 -23.53 8.62 -12.59
C ASP A 421 -22.25 8.92 -13.39
N LEU A 422 -21.16 9.29 -12.72
CA LEU A 422 -19.86 9.47 -13.34
C LEU A 422 -19.30 8.18 -13.94
N TYR A 423 -19.59 7.03 -13.31
CA TYR A 423 -19.17 5.73 -13.80
C TYR A 423 -20.36 4.94 -14.30
N THR A 424 -20.12 4.04 -15.23
CA THR A 424 -21.06 3.01 -15.69
C THR A 424 -20.42 1.65 -15.49
N LEU A 425 -21.21 0.65 -15.11
CA LEU A 425 -20.71 -0.70 -14.91
C LEU A 425 -20.92 -1.53 -16.18
N LYS A 426 -19.84 -2.05 -16.75
CA LYS A 426 -19.89 -2.98 -17.89
C LYS A 426 -19.03 -4.19 -17.58
N HIS A 427 -19.64 -5.38 -17.59
CA HIS A 427 -18.95 -6.67 -17.36
C HIS A 427 -18.06 -6.69 -16.09
N GLY A 428 -18.50 -6.03 -15.01
CA GLY A 428 -17.72 -5.94 -13.76
C GLY A 428 -16.67 -4.82 -13.74
N GLN A 429 -16.41 -4.14 -14.87
CA GLN A 429 -15.51 -2.99 -14.95
C GLN A 429 -16.28 -1.67 -14.83
N LEU A 430 -15.75 -0.74 -14.03
CA LEU A 430 -16.22 0.64 -14.02
C LEU A 430 -15.58 1.43 -15.15
N GLN A 431 -16.41 1.99 -16.03
CA GLN A 431 -16.00 2.88 -17.11
C GLN A 431 -16.53 4.27 -16.84
N MET A 432 -15.65 5.27 -16.88
CA MET A 432 -16.06 6.66 -16.76
C MET A 432 -17.00 7.02 -17.93
N SER A 433 -18.06 7.75 -17.64
CA SER A 433 -19.05 8.16 -18.62
C SER A 433 -18.42 8.97 -19.75
N ALA A 434 -18.76 8.65 -21.00
CA ALA A 434 -18.28 9.39 -22.17
C ALA A 434 -18.78 10.85 -22.19
N ALA A 435 -19.83 11.16 -21.42
CA ALA A 435 -20.33 12.52 -21.26
C ALA A 435 -19.47 13.37 -20.29
N ARG A 436 -18.54 12.76 -19.55
CA ARG A 436 -17.63 13.49 -18.66
C ARG A 436 -16.55 14.18 -19.49
N PHE A 437 -16.39 15.48 -19.29
CA PHE A 437 -15.23 16.23 -19.76
C PHE A 437 -14.18 16.34 -18.65
N GLY A 438 -12.95 15.89 -18.94
CA GLY A 438 -11.82 15.97 -18.00
C GLY A 438 -11.75 14.81 -16.98
N ASP A 439 -10.95 15.03 -15.94
CA ASP A 439 -10.69 14.03 -14.89
C ASP A 439 -11.88 13.89 -13.92
N ALA A 440 -11.81 12.88 -13.05
CA ALA A 440 -12.76 12.69 -11.97
C ALA A 440 -12.74 13.89 -10.99
N PRO A 441 -13.91 14.34 -10.48
CA PRO A 441 -14.00 15.42 -9.51
C PRO A 441 -13.32 15.11 -8.18
N LEU A 442 -12.90 16.16 -7.48
CA LEU A 442 -12.36 16.05 -6.13
C LEU A 442 -13.51 16.09 -5.10
N ILE A 443 -13.81 14.95 -4.49
CA ILE A 443 -14.80 14.83 -3.41
C ILE A 443 -14.10 14.72 -2.06
N LYS A 444 -14.50 15.55 -1.10
CA LYS A 444 -14.04 15.54 0.29
C LYS A 444 -15.22 15.54 1.24
N LEU A 445 -15.51 14.39 1.83
CA LEU A 445 -16.50 14.26 2.88
C LEU A 445 -15.84 14.34 4.26
N GLY A 446 -16.46 15.07 5.19
CA GLY A 446 -15.99 15.26 6.56
C GLY A 446 -16.12 14.01 7.43
N GLY A 447 -15.74 14.15 8.72
CA GLY A 447 -15.71 13.05 9.68
C GLY A 447 -17.06 12.34 9.86
N ASP A 448 -18.17 13.06 9.71
CA ASP A 448 -19.55 12.56 9.76
C ASP A 448 -19.89 11.49 8.72
N PHE A 449 -19.07 11.34 7.67
CA PHE A 449 -19.25 10.37 6.60
C PHE A 449 -18.21 9.26 6.64
N LYS A 450 -17.36 9.20 7.67
CA LYS A 450 -16.23 8.26 7.74
C LYS A 450 -16.68 6.80 7.71
N LYS A 451 -17.78 6.47 8.38
CA LYS A 451 -18.34 5.11 8.41
C LYS A 451 -19.36 4.93 7.28
N VAL A 452 -19.39 3.74 6.65
CA VAL A 452 -20.36 3.42 5.59
C VAL A 452 -21.80 3.57 6.08
N SER A 453 -22.10 3.17 7.32
CA SER A 453 -23.43 3.31 7.92
C SER A 453 -23.89 4.76 7.98
N ASP A 454 -23.00 5.66 8.40
CA ASP A 454 -23.29 7.09 8.54
C ASP A 454 -23.40 7.75 7.16
N PHE A 455 -22.51 7.36 6.23
CA PHE A 455 -22.58 7.77 4.83
C PHE A 455 -23.92 7.40 4.18
N GLN A 456 -24.37 6.15 4.32
CA GLN A 456 -25.65 5.68 3.76
C GLN A 456 -26.85 6.36 4.42
N LYS A 457 -26.79 6.61 5.73
CA LYS A 457 -27.85 7.33 6.46
C LYS A 457 -28.00 8.77 5.98
N ARG A 458 -26.88 9.45 5.73
CA ARG A 458 -26.85 10.87 5.32
C ARG A 458 -27.04 11.07 3.82
N ILE A 459 -26.66 10.09 3.00
CA ILE A 459 -26.78 10.09 1.53
C ILE A 459 -27.50 8.81 1.12
N PRO A 460 -28.83 8.73 1.34
CA PRO A 460 -29.62 7.54 0.98
C PRO A 460 -29.72 7.33 -0.54
N SER A 461 -29.50 8.38 -1.34
CA SER A 461 -29.46 8.33 -2.80
C SER A 461 -28.27 9.15 -3.26
N ILE A 462 -27.42 8.53 -4.07
CA ILE A 462 -26.20 9.15 -4.56
C ILE A 462 -26.57 10.30 -5.52
N PRO A 463 -26.04 11.51 -5.30
CA PRO A 463 -26.34 12.64 -6.18
C PRO A 463 -25.68 12.48 -7.55
N LYS A 464 -26.22 13.19 -8.53
CA LYS A 464 -25.62 13.32 -9.85
C LYS A 464 -24.41 14.25 -9.78
N VAL A 465 -23.26 13.80 -10.27
CA VAL A 465 -21.97 14.53 -10.18
C VAL A 465 -21.23 14.57 -11.51
N LEU A 466 -21.90 14.25 -12.63
CA LEU A 466 -21.29 14.25 -13.96
C LEU A 466 -20.59 15.57 -14.32
N GLU A 467 -21.18 16.70 -13.94
CA GLU A 467 -20.68 18.06 -14.18
C GLU A 467 -19.99 18.68 -12.94
N LEU A 468 -19.68 17.87 -11.91
CA LEU A 468 -19.00 18.33 -10.71
C LEU A 468 -17.49 18.50 -10.97
N ASP A 469 -16.86 19.49 -10.36
CA ASP A 469 -15.39 19.63 -10.31
C ASP A 469 -14.86 19.43 -8.90
N HIS A 470 -15.52 20.03 -7.92
CA HIS A 470 -15.09 20.00 -6.52
C HIS A 470 -16.28 19.93 -5.58
N LEU A 471 -16.28 18.96 -4.67
CA LEU A 471 -17.25 18.85 -3.58
C LEU A 471 -16.51 18.79 -2.24
N THR A 472 -16.85 19.69 -1.34
CA THR A 472 -16.45 19.58 0.07
C THR A 472 -17.70 19.64 0.95
N ILE A 473 -17.91 18.61 1.77
CA ILE A 473 -18.99 18.56 2.75
C ILE A 473 -18.40 18.41 4.15
N THR A 474 -18.70 19.35 5.05
CA THR A 474 -18.23 19.35 6.44
C THR A 474 -19.40 19.52 7.41
N GLY A 475 -19.38 18.74 8.50
CA GLY A 475 -20.42 18.74 9.53
C GLY A 475 -21.61 17.85 9.21
N ALA A 476 -22.66 17.96 10.03
CA ALA A 476 -23.87 17.15 9.92
C ALA A 476 -24.75 17.61 8.74
N VAL A 477 -24.48 17.06 7.55
CA VAL A 477 -25.23 17.35 6.31
C VAL A 477 -25.98 16.09 5.87
N ASN A 478 -27.23 16.25 5.45
CA ASN A 478 -28.04 15.21 4.84
C ASN A 478 -28.40 15.61 3.39
N LEU A 479 -28.25 14.70 2.44
CA LEU A 479 -28.61 14.92 1.04
C LEU A 479 -29.91 14.19 0.71
N GLY A 480 -30.93 14.95 0.29
CA GLY A 480 -32.18 14.41 -0.21
C GLY A 480 -32.01 13.59 -1.50
N ARG A 481 -33.07 12.89 -1.90
CA ARG A 481 -33.06 12.09 -3.15
C ARG A 481 -33.00 12.98 -4.38
N GLY A 482 -32.28 12.54 -5.41
CA GLY A 482 -32.26 13.22 -6.72
C GLY A 482 -31.48 14.55 -6.74
N VAL A 483 -30.62 14.81 -5.76
CA VAL A 483 -29.75 16.00 -5.75
C VAL A 483 -28.76 15.96 -6.91
N THR A 484 -28.51 17.12 -7.52
CA THR A 484 -27.52 17.28 -8.61
C THR A 484 -26.49 18.32 -8.19
N LEU A 485 -25.20 17.99 -8.35
CA LEU A 485 -24.08 18.85 -7.97
C LEU A 485 -23.23 19.16 -9.20
N LYS A 486 -22.95 20.46 -9.43
CA LYS A 486 -22.24 20.96 -10.62
C LYS A 486 -21.15 21.97 -10.25
N GLY A 487 -20.06 21.98 -10.99
CA GLY A 487 -18.92 22.87 -10.77
C GLY A 487 -18.32 22.73 -9.37
N THR A 488 -18.16 23.84 -8.64
CA THR A 488 -17.64 23.82 -7.27
C THR A 488 -18.77 23.96 -6.24
N VAL A 489 -18.98 22.93 -5.42
CA VAL A 489 -19.97 22.93 -4.33
C VAL A 489 -19.29 22.73 -2.99
N ILE A 490 -19.53 23.64 -2.05
CA ILE A 490 -19.01 23.55 -0.68
C ILE A 490 -20.19 23.63 0.28
N ILE A 491 -20.38 22.63 1.12
CA ILE A 491 -21.45 22.59 2.12
C ILE A 491 -20.84 22.48 3.51
N VAL A 492 -21.10 23.46 4.37
CA VAL A 492 -20.53 23.54 5.72
C VAL A 492 -21.65 23.74 6.73
N ALA A 493 -21.99 22.66 7.44
CA ALA A 493 -22.81 22.75 8.63
C ALA A 493 -21.94 23.20 9.81
N THR A 494 -22.33 24.30 10.46
CA THR A 494 -21.66 24.78 11.68
C THR A 494 -21.79 23.78 12.82
N GLU A 495 -20.86 23.82 13.78
CA GLU A 495 -20.90 22.92 14.94
C GLU A 495 -22.23 23.02 15.68
N GLY A 496 -22.83 21.87 16.03
CA GLY A 496 -24.16 21.79 16.64
C GLY A 496 -25.34 22.06 15.71
N SER A 497 -25.09 22.40 14.44
CA SER A 497 -26.14 22.62 13.42
C SER A 497 -26.28 21.41 12.49
N THR A 498 -27.39 21.34 11.77
CA THR A 498 -27.61 20.32 10.71
C THR A 498 -28.10 21.03 9.45
N ILE A 499 -27.66 20.57 8.29
CA ILE A 499 -28.15 21.05 7.00
C ILE A 499 -28.78 19.87 6.25
N ASP A 500 -30.08 19.96 6.03
CA ASP A 500 -30.85 19.04 5.19
C ASP A 500 -31.01 19.67 3.80
N ILE A 501 -30.32 19.12 2.80
CA ILE A 501 -30.48 19.55 1.40
C ILE A 501 -31.78 18.93 0.84
N PRO A 502 -32.75 19.75 0.39
CA PRO A 502 -34.03 19.24 -0.08
C PRO A 502 -33.90 18.27 -1.26
N PRO A 503 -34.80 17.28 -1.39
CA PRO A 503 -34.87 16.41 -2.55
C PRO A 503 -34.97 17.19 -3.86
N GLY A 504 -34.29 16.73 -4.91
CA GLY A 504 -34.28 17.36 -6.23
C GLY A 504 -33.46 18.65 -6.35
N SER A 505 -32.79 19.10 -5.27
CA SER A 505 -31.99 20.32 -5.31
C SER A 505 -30.85 20.23 -6.32
N ILE A 506 -30.62 21.33 -7.05
CA ILE A 506 -29.50 21.50 -7.96
C ILE A 506 -28.58 22.55 -7.36
N LEU A 507 -27.35 22.17 -7.03
CA LEU A 507 -26.33 23.05 -6.48
C LEU A 507 -25.21 23.21 -7.51
N GLU A 508 -24.98 24.45 -7.96
CA GLU A 508 -23.99 24.75 -8.99
C GLU A 508 -23.16 25.97 -8.57
N ASN A 509 -21.84 25.80 -8.43
CA ASN A 509 -20.92 26.90 -8.10
C ASN A 509 -21.31 27.70 -6.84
N VAL A 510 -21.71 26.99 -5.77
CA VAL A 510 -22.26 27.58 -4.54
C VAL A 510 -21.53 27.11 -3.29
N VAL A 511 -21.52 28.01 -2.30
CA VAL A 511 -21.16 27.70 -0.91
C VAL A 511 -22.43 27.76 -0.08
N VAL A 512 -22.82 26.63 0.52
CA VAL A 512 -23.97 26.50 1.41
C VAL A 512 -23.46 26.43 2.85
N GLN A 513 -23.83 27.40 3.67
CA GLN A 513 -23.45 27.46 5.08
C GLN A 513 -24.66 27.83 5.94
N GLY A 514 -24.78 27.21 7.12
CA GLY A 514 -25.80 27.56 8.12
C GLY A 514 -26.43 26.35 8.78
N SER A 515 -27.72 26.46 9.07
CA SER A 515 -28.54 25.42 9.69
C SER A 515 -29.89 25.39 8.98
N LEU A 516 -30.27 24.22 8.45
CA LEU A 516 -31.54 23.99 7.78
C LEU A 516 -32.03 22.60 8.18
N ARG A 517 -33.23 22.52 8.78
CA ARG A 517 -33.85 21.26 9.16
C ARG A 517 -35.15 21.08 8.41
N LEU A 518 -35.32 19.94 7.74
CA LEU A 518 -36.55 19.58 7.05
C LEU A 518 -37.32 18.58 7.93
N LEU A 519 -38.58 18.88 8.24
CA LEU A 519 -39.48 18.02 8.99
C LEU A 519 -40.62 17.56 8.08
N GLU A 520 -41.02 16.30 8.20
CA GLU A 520 -42.22 15.79 7.53
C GLU A 520 -43.46 16.46 8.15
N HIS A 521 -44.39 16.90 7.30
CA HIS A 521 -45.70 17.44 7.68
C HIS A 521 -46.80 16.46 7.28
#